data_AF-A0A955PSW7-F1
#
_entry.id   AF-A0A955PSW7-F1
#
_cell.length_a   1.000
_cell.length_b   1.000
_cell.length_c   1.000
_cell.angle_alpha   90.00
_cell.angle_beta   90.00
_cell.angle_gamma   90.00
#
_symmetry.space_group_name_H-M   'P 1'
#
loop_
_entity.id
_entity.type
_entity.pdbx_description
1 polymer ?
#
loop_
_entity_poly.entity_id
_entity_poly.type
_entity_poly.pdbx_seq_one_letter_code
_entity_poly.pdbx_strand_id
1 'polypeptide(L)'
;MVSLEDGPGDITKFSEEIETTLAQGKKELESSTLPEKYVQEGVGLIDQVKSNLHNTLPLVSAPGRKMELADAAAEALLEKTDSLGDTRLVNEIWEGAMAMNDYLITSDPGEIEAFDEIHKSLLSHPQSATFQAELEEFRGKSHEVFEAQTKLQDSMTTLISSVQNLSNSMLQSEEEYSEQVVDPLNEKVLAELAFLSSVTTWAVVLLVIASLVIGWLVSHKFLAGLKSVNTMLEDIAQGEGDLTKRLNYDGHDEIGTLVKNFNIFVEKIRNIIVEVSGNTATLVASSEELTAISREMVSNLEAMTEQSHSAAAGTEELSTNIRSVSASFEQTSSNMSNLASSSEAVASAAKEIDQLT
;
A
#
# COMPACT_ATOMS: atom_id res chain seq x y z
N MET A 1 36.75 27.09 -38.22
CA MET A 1 37.72 27.69 -39.15
C MET A 1 37.82 29.16 -38.77
N VAL A 2 38.78 29.49 -37.90
CA VAL A 2 39.09 30.89 -37.55
C VAL A 2 40.06 31.38 -38.62
N SER A 3 39.69 32.46 -39.33
CA SER A 3 40.55 33.11 -40.33
C SER A 3 41.78 33.65 -39.61
N LEU A 4 42.95 33.07 -39.85
CA LEU A 4 44.25 33.58 -39.39
C LEU A 4 44.71 34.71 -40.32
N GLU A 5 43.94 35.79 -40.43
CA GLU A 5 44.21 36.90 -41.34
C GLU A 5 44.94 38.10 -40.70
N ASP A 6 45.17 38.12 -39.37
CA ASP A 6 45.73 39.30 -38.69
C ASP A 6 46.92 38.97 -37.73
N GLY A 7 48.14 38.85 -38.27
CA GLY A 7 49.42 39.10 -37.58
C GLY A 7 49.85 38.22 -36.37
N PRO A 8 51.11 38.37 -35.87
CA PRO A 8 51.69 37.56 -34.79
C PRO A 8 51.06 37.76 -33.40
N GLY A 9 50.20 38.77 -33.23
CA GLY A 9 49.49 39.05 -31.96
C GLY A 9 48.39 38.04 -31.64
N ASP A 10 47.76 37.44 -32.66
CA ASP A 10 46.59 36.57 -32.47
C ASP A 10 46.98 35.14 -32.06
N ILE A 11 48.11 34.63 -32.57
CA ILE A 11 48.67 33.32 -32.21
C ILE A 11 49.08 33.26 -30.73
N THR A 12 49.66 34.36 -30.22
CA THR A 12 50.09 34.45 -28.81
C THR A 12 48.90 34.44 -27.88
N LYS A 13 47.85 35.22 -28.21
CA LYS A 13 46.60 35.26 -27.43
C LYS A 13 45.86 33.92 -27.47
N PHE A 14 45.79 33.29 -28.64
CA PHE A 14 45.19 31.97 -28.81
C PHE A 14 45.92 30.89 -27.99
N SER A 15 47.25 30.94 -27.95
CA SER A 15 48.03 30.04 -27.09
C SER A 15 47.73 30.23 -25.60
N GLU A 16 47.61 31.47 -25.15
CA GLU A 16 47.29 31.79 -23.75
C GLU A 16 45.90 31.26 -23.34
N GLU A 17 44.92 31.36 -24.24
CA GLU A 17 43.57 30.80 -24.04
C GLU A 17 43.60 29.26 -23.94
N ILE A 18 44.36 28.58 -24.81
CA ILE A 18 44.50 27.12 -24.74
C ILE A 18 45.22 26.69 -23.45
N GLU A 19 46.32 27.35 -23.09
CA GLU A 19 47.05 27.03 -21.86
C GLU A 19 46.19 27.23 -20.61
N THR A 20 45.39 28.30 -20.58
CA THR A 20 44.44 28.56 -19.50
C THR A 20 43.39 27.46 -19.41
N THR A 21 42.85 27.02 -20.56
CA THR A 21 41.86 25.94 -20.64
C THR A 21 42.43 24.62 -20.15
N LEU A 22 43.66 24.27 -20.56
CA LEU A 22 44.34 23.06 -20.10
C LEU A 22 44.62 23.10 -18.59
N ALA A 23 45.04 24.26 -18.06
CA ALA A 23 45.27 24.43 -16.62
C ALA A 23 43.98 24.31 -15.81
N GLN A 24 42.87 24.86 -16.30
CA GLN A 24 41.56 24.70 -15.68
C GLN A 24 41.11 23.24 -15.71
N GLY A 25 41.20 22.57 -16.87
CA GLY A 25 40.84 21.16 -17.00
C GLY A 25 41.65 20.26 -16.07
N LYS A 26 42.96 20.52 -15.92
CA LYS A 26 43.83 19.81 -14.98
C LYS A 26 43.33 19.95 -13.53
N LYS A 27 43.02 21.18 -13.12
CA LYS A 27 42.52 21.46 -11.76
C LYS A 27 41.17 20.79 -11.50
N GLU A 28 40.26 20.82 -12.46
CA GLU A 28 38.95 20.16 -12.35
C GLU A 28 39.13 18.65 -12.19
N LEU A 29 40.01 18.04 -12.98
CA LEU A 29 40.32 16.61 -12.91
C LEU A 29 40.96 16.21 -11.56
N GLU A 30 41.93 17.00 -11.07
CA GLU A 30 42.57 16.79 -9.76
C GLU A 30 41.58 16.92 -8.58
N SER A 31 40.53 17.72 -8.75
CA SER A 31 39.46 17.90 -7.75
C SER A 31 38.27 16.94 -7.89
N SER A 32 38.30 16.06 -8.90
CA SER A 32 37.18 15.16 -9.20
C SER A 32 37.07 14.00 -8.20
N THR A 33 35.90 13.34 -8.19
CA THR A 33 35.67 12.11 -7.40
C THR A 33 36.07 10.84 -8.16
N LEU A 34 36.81 10.98 -9.27
CA LEU A 34 37.28 9.84 -10.06
C LEU A 34 38.36 9.05 -9.30
N PRO A 35 38.53 7.76 -9.59
CA PRO A 35 39.61 6.97 -9.00
C PRO A 35 40.98 7.56 -9.36
N GLU A 36 41.92 7.50 -8.41
CA GLU A 36 43.25 8.14 -8.49
C GLU A 36 44.03 7.78 -9.77
N LYS A 37 43.87 6.54 -10.27
CA LYS A 37 44.48 6.07 -11.53
C LYS A 37 44.07 6.95 -12.73
N TYR A 38 42.79 7.27 -12.88
CA TYR A 38 42.29 8.07 -14.01
C TYR A 38 42.65 9.55 -13.88
N VAL A 39 42.65 10.05 -12.66
CA VAL A 39 43.13 11.41 -12.37
C VAL A 39 44.59 11.54 -12.80
N GLN A 40 45.46 10.60 -12.41
CA GLN A 40 46.87 10.62 -12.80
C GLN A 40 47.07 10.47 -14.32
N GLU A 41 46.33 9.57 -14.97
CA GLU A 41 46.42 9.36 -16.42
C GLU A 41 45.98 10.59 -17.21
N GLY A 42 44.81 11.17 -16.87
CA GLY A 42 44.30 12.36 -17.55
C GLY A 42 45.16 13.61 -17.30
N VAL A 43 45.71 13.79 -16.09
CA VAL A 43 46.68 14.85 -15.79
C VAL A 43 47.92 14.69 -16.67
N GLY A 44 48.44 13.46 -16.80
CA GLY A 44 49.58 13.16 -17.67
C GLY A 44 49.33 13.49 -19.14
N LEU A 45 48.14 13.18 -19.65
CA LEU A 45 47.74 13.50 -21.03
C LEU A 45 47.57 15.01 -21.25
N ILE A 46 47.01 15.74 -20.27
CA ILE A 46 46.93 17.22 -20.32
C ILE A 46 48.33 17.83 -20.36
N ASP A 47 49.24 17.35 -19.51
CA ASP A 47 50.63 17.82 -19.50
C ASP A 47 51.35 17.49 -20.83
N GLN A 48 51.05 16.35 -21.45
CA GLN A 48 51.57 15.97 -22.77
C GLN A 48 51.06 16.91 -23.89
N VAL A 49 49.75 17.20 -23.92
CA VAL A 49 49.17 18.16 -24.88
C VAL A 49 49.79 19.54 -24.69
N LYS A 50 49.94 19.99 -23.43
CA LYS A 50 50.57 21.27 -23.12
C LYS A 50 52.03 21.32 -23.61
N SER A 51 52.80 20.26 -23.37
CA SER A 51 54.18 20.17 -23.83
C SER A 51 54.28 20.21 -25.37
N ASN A 52 53.40 19.47 -26.06
CA ASN A 52 53.38 19.46 -27.52
C ASN A 52 52.96 20.80 -28.11
N LEU A 53 52.01 21.49 -27.48
CA LEU A 53 51.60 22.83 -27.88
C LEU A 53 52.76 23.82 -27.76
N HIS A 54 53.47 23.78 -26.62
CA HIS A 54 54.63 24.63 -26.36
C HIS A 54 55.75 24.43 -27.41
N ASN A 55 55.96 23.18 -27.86
CA ASN A 55 56.95 22.88 -28.90
C ASN A 55 56.49 23.29 -30.31
N THR A 56 55.18 23.27 -30.57
CA THR A 56 54.62 23.56 -31.89
C THR A 56 54.48 25.05 -32.16
N LEU A 57 54.08 25.83 -31.14
CA LEU A 57 53.77 27.25 -31.30
C LEU A 57 54.91 28.10 -31.91
N PRO A 58 56.19 27.93 -31.51
CA PRO A 58 57.29 28.70 -32.10
C PRO A 58 57.50 28.42 -33.59
N LEU A 59 57.06 27.25 -34.07
CA LEU A 59 57.24 26.80 -35.46
C LEU A 59 56.18 27.40 -36.40
N VAL A 60 55.04 27.86 -35.89
CA VAL A 60 53.90 28.33 -36.71
C VAL A 60 54.26 29.50 -37.61
N SER A 61 55.12 30.41 -37.12
CA SER A 61 55.57 31.59 -37.88
C SER A 61 56.87 31.36 -38.66
N ALA A 62 57.48 30.17 -38.58
CA ALA A 62 58.79 29.92 -39.17
C ALA A 62 58.75 29.79 -40.70
N PRO A 63 57.79 29.07 -41.33
CA PRO A 63 57.71 28.98 -42.79
C PRO A 63 57.50 30.33 -43.46
N GLY A 64 56.54 31.14 -42.98
CA GLY A 64 56.23 32.45 -43.56
C GLY A 64 57.41 33.43 -43.53
N ARG A 65 58.12 33.53 -42.39
CA ARG A 65 59.32 34.38 -42.29
C ARG A 65 60.45 33.93 -43.23
N LYS A 66 60.60 32.62 -43.43
CA LYS A 66 61.58 32.08 -44.37
C LYS A 66 61.13 32.24 -45.81
N MET A 67 59.82 32.22 -46.06
CA MET A 67 59.22 32.44 -47.37
C MET A 67 59.49 33.84 -47.87
N GLU A 68 59.36 34.86 -47.01
CA GLU A 68 59.75 36.25 -47.36
C GLU A 68 61.21 36.35 -47.86
N LEU A 69 62.12 35.55 -47.27
CA LEU A 69 63.52 35.52 -47.69
C LEU A 69 63.73 34.72 -48.99
N ALA A 70 62.95 33.66 -49.20
CA ALA A 70 63.00 32.86 -50.42
C ALA A 70 62.39 33.62 -51.61
N ASP A 71 61.29 34.34 -51.39
CA ASP A 71 60.65 35.21 -52.38
C ASP A 71 61.59 36.35 -52.80
N ALA A 72 62.26 36.99 -51.84
CA ALA A 72 63.27 38.02 -52.14
C ALA A 72 64.44 37.47 -52.99
N ALA A 73 64.87 36.23 -52.73
CA ALA A 73 65.89 35.57 -53.54
C ALA A 73 65.38 35.20 -54.94
N ALA A 74 64.11 34.78 -55.06
CA ALA A 74 63.44 34.50 -56.33
C ALA A 74 63.30 35.77 -57.19
N GLU A 75 62.88 36.88 -56.59
CA GLU A 75 62.74 38.18 -57.27
C GLU A 75 64.09 38.69 -57.81
N ALA A 76 65.16 38.61 -57.01
CA ALA A 76 66.50 38.97 -57.45
C ALA A 76 66.98 38.11 -58.63
N LEU A 77 66.64 36.82 -58.61
CA LEU A 77 66.95 35.88 -59.69
C LEU A 77 66.14 36.18 -60.96
N LEU A 78 64.86 36.54 -60.83
CA LEU A 78 63.99 36.96 -61.94
C LEU A 78 64.46 38.27 -62.59
N GLU A 79 64.80 39.29 -61.80
CA GLU A 79 65.31 40.57 -62.33
C GLU A 79 66.60 40.36 -63.15
N LYS A 80 67.49 39.50 -62.65
CA LYS A 80 68.76 39.19 -63.32
C LYS A 80 68.56 38.38 -64.60
N THR A 81 67.64 37.42 -64.61
CA THR A 81 67.36 36.59 -65.80
C THR A 81 66.53 37.30 -66.87
N ASP A 82 65.61 38.18 -66.48
CA ASP A 82 64.85 39.03 -67.42
C ASP A 82 65.79 39.96 -68.21
N SER A 83 66.85 40.47 -67.56
CA SER A 83 67.89 41.29 -68.21
C SER A 83 68.69 40.56 -69.31
N LEU A 84 68.66 39.22 -69.33
CA LEU A 84 69.32 38.37 -70.33
C LEU A 84 68.42 38.10 -71.55
N GLY A 85 67.12 38.40 -71.48
CA GLY A 85 66.15 38.22 -72.57
C GLY A 85 65.78 36.77 -72.87
N ASP A 86 66.03 35.83 -71.94
CA ASP A 86 65.71 34.41 -72.11
C ASP A 86 64.42 34.04 -71.34
N THR A 87 63.31 33.98 -72.09
CA THR A 87 62.00 33.62 -71.54
C THR A 87 61.95 32.20 -70.96
N ARG A 88 62.84 31.31 -71.39
CA ARG A 88 62.88 29.93 -70.87
C ARG A 88 63.36 29.91 -69.43
N LEU A 89 64.40 30.70 -69.10
CA LEU A 89 64.93 30.83 -67.75
C LEU A 89 63.91 31.43 -66.79
N VAL A 90 63.22 32.51 -67.22
CA VAL A 90 62.19 33.17 -66.42
C VAL A 90 61.04 32.21 -66.09
N ASN A 91 60.60 31.41 -67.06
CA ASN A 91 59.56 30.41 -66.83
C ASN A 91 60.02 29.29 -65.90
N GLU A 92 61.22 28.73 -66.08
CA GLU A 92 61.77 27.68 -65.21
C GLU A 92 61.94 28.17 -63.76
N ILE A 93 62.34 29.43 -63.53
CA ILE A 93 62.41 30.03 -62.18
C ILE A 93 61.02 30.15 -61.55
N TRP A 94 60.03 30.58 -62.34
CA TRP A 94 58.66 30.69 -61.87
C TRP A 94 58.04 29.33 -61.53
N GLU A 95 58.34 28.29 -62.31
CA GLU A 95 57.97 26.91 -61.99
C GLU A 95 58.62 26.44 -60.68
N GLY A 96 59.88 26.82 -60.42
CA GLY A 96 60.54 26.54 -59.14
C GLY A 96 59.88 27.26 -57.95
N ALA A 97 59.57 28.55 -58.10
CA ALA A 97 58.83 29.30 -57.08
C ALA A 97 57.43 28.72 -56.83
N MET A 98 56.77 28.25 -57.89
CA MET A 98 55.48 27.56 -57.82
C MET A 98 55.58 26.24 -57.07
N ALA A 99 56.55 25.38 -57.39
CA ALA A 99 56.77 24.12 -56.66
C ALA A 99 57.02 24.38 -55.17
N MET A 100 57.73 25.46 -54.83
CA MET A 100 57.94 25.85 -53.44
C MET A 100 56.63 26.27 -52.73
N ASN A 101 55.81 27.08 -53.40
CA ASN A 101 54.50 27.48 -52.90
C ASN A 101 53.54 26.29 -52.78
N ASP A 102 53.53 25.40 -53.77
CA ASP A 102 52.71 24.19 -53.77
C ASP A 102 53.11 23.26 -52.62
N TYR A 103 54.41 23.13 -52.32
CA TYR A 103 54.87 22.43 -51.12
C TYR A 103 54.33 23.05 -49.82
N LEU A 104 54.25 24.38 -49.69
CA LEU A 104 53.65 24.97 -48.48
C LEU A 104 52.17 24.64 -48.31
N ILE A 105 51.45 24.44 -49.41
CA ILE A 105 50.01 24.14 -49.40
C ILE A 105 49.77 22.65 -49.20
N THR A 106 50.47 21.80 -49.96
CA THR A 106 50.24 20.35 -50.00
C THR A 106 51.10 19.59 -49.01
N SER A 107 52.28 20.15 -48.69
CA SER A 107 53.37 19.48 -47.98
C SER A 107 53.77 18.13 -48.58
N ASP A 108 53.58 17.98 -49.89
CA ASP A 108 53.97 16.79 -50.65
C ASP A 108 55.47 16.79 -50.92
N PRO A 109 56.25 15.80 -50.43
CA PRO A 109 57.68 15.68 -50.72
C PRO A 109 58.01 15.69 -52.22
N GLY A 110 57.07 15.28 -53.08
CA GLY A 110 57.24 15.34 -54.54
C GLY A 110 57.48 16.75 -55.07
N GLU A 111 56.99 17.80 -54.40
CA GLU A 111 57.23 19.19 -54.79
C GLU A 111 58.67 19.64 -54.47
N ILE A 112 59.31 19.07 -53.44
CA ILE A 112 60.73 19.29 -53.16
C ILE A 112 61.58 18.64 -54.27
N GLU A 113 61.21 17.43 -54.69
CA GLU A 113 61.88 16.74 -55.80
C GLU A 113 61.72 17.52 -57.11
N ALA A 114 60.51 18.02 -57.41
CA ALA A 114 60.25 18.87 -58.56
C ALA A 114 61.09 20.15 -58.53
N PHE A 115 61.16 20.82 -57.38
CA PHE A 115 61.99 22.00 -57.16
C PHE A 115 63.48 21.72 -57.44
N ASP A 116 64.02 20.62 -56.90
CA ASP A 116 65.41 20.23 -57.11
C ASP A 116 65.72 19.85 -58.56
N GLU A 117 64.77 19.23 -59.29
CA GLU A 117 64.94 18.94 -60.72
C GLU A 117 64.91 20.21 -61.57
N ILE A 118 64.05 21.19 -61.25
CA ILE A 118 64.02 22.51 -61.88
C ILE A 118 65.36 23.24 -61.64
N HIS A 119 65.89 23.20 -60.42
CA HIS A 119 67.21 23.75 -60.11
C HIS A 119 68.33 23.12 -60.95
N LYS A 120 68.32 21.79 -61.09
CA LYS A 120 69.30 21.07 -61.94
C LYS A 120 69.16 21.47 -63.41
N SER A 121 67.95 21.64 -63.91
CA SER A 121 67.69 22.14 -65.27
C SER A 121 68.28 23.54 -65.46
N LEU A 122 68.01 24.46 -64.53
CA LEU A 122 68.53 25.83 -64.54
C LEU A 122 70.06 25.87 -64.51
N LEU A 123 70.71 25.04 -63.70
CA LEU A 123 72.18 24.92 -63.67
C LEU A 123 72.77 24.45 -65.00
N SER A 124 72.07 23.59 -65.73
CA SER A 124 72.51 23.06 -67.03
C SER A 124 72.39 24.07 -68.18
N HIS A 125 71.73 25.21 -67.97
CA HIS A 125 71.54 26.23 -68.99
C HIS A 125 72.85 26.96 -69.34
N PRO A 126 73.15 27.26 -70.63
CA PRO A 126 74.43 27.89 -71.02
C PRO A 126 74.72 29.24 -70.36
N GLN A 127 73.67 29.96 -69.95
CA GLN A 127 73.77 31.26 -69.30
C GLN A 127 73.78 31.18 -67.77
N SER A 128 73.66 29.99 -67.16
CA SER A 128 73.58 29.81 -65.70
C SER A 128 74.78 30.39 -64.95
N ALA A 129 75.96 30.40 -65.59
CA ALA A 129 77.19 30.96 -65.02
C ALA A 129 77.08 32.46 -64.63
N THR A 130 76.17 33.23 -65.24
CA THR A 130 76.03 34.66 -64.92
C THR A 130 75.17 34.92 -63.68
N PHE A 131 74.36 33.94 -63.25
CA PHE A 131 73.43 34.05 -62.12
C PHE A 131 73.53 32.86 -61.14
N GLN A 132 74.60 32.08 -61.20
CA GLN A 132 74.77 30.85 -60.42
C GLN A 132 74.72 31.09 -58.91
N ALA A 133 75.25 32.22 -58.43
CA ALA A 133 75.25 32.56 -57.01
C ALA A 133 73.82 32.83 -56.51
N GLU A 134 73.03 33.57 -57.27
CA GLU A 134 71.62 33.86 -56.97
C GLU A 134 70.76 32.60 -57.04
N LEU A 135 71.07 31.69 -57.98
CA LEU A 135 70.37 30.42 -58.11
C LEU A 135 70.61 29.50 -56.90
N GLU A 136 71.85 29.39 -56.41
CA GLU A 136 72.17 28.63 -55.20
C GLU A 136 71.61 29.29 -53.93
N GLU A 137 71.58 30.63 -53.88
CA GLU A 137 70.94 31.37 -52.78
C GLU A 137 69.44 31.10 -52.72
N PHE A 138 68.74 31.18 -53.85
CA PHE A 138 67.32 30.83 -53.95
C PHE A 138 67.07 29.41 -53.48
N ARG A 139 67.82 28.42 -53.99
CA ARG A 139 67.71 27.02 -53.55
C ARG A 139 67.92 26.84 -52.06
N GLY A 140 68.93 27.49 -51.49
CA GLY A 140 69.22 27.43 -50.06
C GLY A 140 68.06 27.97 -49.23
N LYS A 141 67.50 29.12 -49.62
CA LYS A 141 66.35 29.72 -48.93
C LYS A 141 65.07 28.89 -49.09
N SER A 142 64.81 28.33 -50.26
CA SER A 142 63.69 27.42 -50.46
C SER A 142 63.80 26.15 -49.60
N HIS A 143 65.00 25.57 -49.45
CA HIS A 143 65.20 24.44 -48.54
C HIS A 143 65.02 24.80 -47.07
N GLU A 144 65.40 26.02 -46.67
CA GLU A 144 65.10 26.51 -45.32
C GLU A 144 63.57 26.59 -45.08
N VAL A 145 62.79 26.99 -46.09
CA VAL A 145 61.32 27.00 -46.07
C VAL A 145 60.76 25.58 -45.95
N PHE A 146 61.24 24.66 -46.80
CA PHE A 146 60.84 23.25 -46.77
C PHE A 146 61.04 22.62 -45.39
N GLU A 147 62.25 22.75 -44.84
CA GLU A 147 62.58 22.20 -43.52
C GLU A 147 61.69 22.77 -42.41
N ALA A 148 61.39 24.08 -42.46
CA ALA A 148 60.53 24.71 -41.47
C ALA A 148 59.08 24.23 -41.55
N GLN A 149 58.56 24.05 -42.77
CA GLN A 149 57.22 23.55 -43.01
C GLN A 149 57.10 22.08 -42.59
N THR A 150 58.08 21.22 -42.92
CA THR A 150 58.11 19.82 -42.46
C THR A 150 58.08 19.74 -40.94
N LYS A 151 58.94 20.50 -40.25
CA LYS A 151 58.99 20.53 -38.78
C LYS A 151 57.67 20.99 -38.16
N LEU A 152 57.03 22.00 -38.75
CA LEU A 152 55.73 22.46 -38.30
C LEU A 152 54.67 21.36 -38.46
N GLN A 153 54.64 20.68 -39.60
CA GLN A 153 53.69 19.59 -39.87
C GLN A 153 53.87 18.39 -38.93
N ASP A 154 55.11 17.96 -38.69
CA ASP A 154 55.43 16.87 -37.76
C ASP A 154 54.97 17.22 -36.33
N SER A 155 55.24 18.45 -35.90
CA SER A 155 54.85 18.96 -34.59
C SER A 155 53.33 19.06 -34.46
N MET A 156 52.63 19.54 -35.50
CA MET A 156 51.16 19.58 -35.55
C MET A 156 50.54 18.18 -35.50
N THR A 157 51.12 17.20 -36.20
CA THR A 157 50.67 15.80 -36.17
C THR A 157 50.82 15.20 -34.77
N THR A 158 51.93 15.50 -34.11
CA THR A 158 52.19 15.09 -32.73
C THR A 158 51.20 15.76 -31.75
N LEU A 159 50.90 17.04 -31.95
CA LEU A 159 49.91 17.75 -31.14
C LEU A 159 48.50 17.16 -31.34
N ILE A 160 48.07 16.98 -32.59
CA ILE A 160 46.76 16.40 -32.92
C ILE A 160 46.59 15.02 -32.28
N SER A 161 47.59 14.14 -32.42
CA SER A 161 47.53 12.80 -31.83
C SER A 161 47.48 12.84 -30.29
N SER A 162 48.21 13.76 -29.64
CA SER A 162 48.10 13.93 -28.18
C SER A 162 46.72 14.42 -27.74
N VAL A 163 46.10 15.34 -28.48
CA VAL A 163 44.73 15.81 -28.21
C VAL A 163 43.72 14.69 -28.42
N GLN A 164 43.86 13.89 -29.48
CA GLN A 164 43.02 12.72 -29.72
C GLN A 164 43.16 11.67 -28.61
N ASN A 165 44.38 11.40 -28.14
CA ASN A 165 44.61 10.48 -27.03
C ASN A 165 43.96 10.97 -25.74
N LEU A 166 44.10 12.26 -25.42
CA LEU A 166 43.39 12.88 -24.29
C LEU A 166 41.88 12.72 -24.42
N SER A 167 41.32 13.04 -25.58
CA SER A 167 39.88 12.91 -25.84
C SER A 167 39.38 11.46 -25.68
N ASN A 168 40.11 10.49 -26.22
CA ASN A 168 39.71 9.07 -26.15
C ASN A 168 39.80 8.53 -24.71
N SER A 169 40.85 8.89 -23.97
CA SER A 169 40.99 8.50 -22.55
C SER A 169 39.89 9.11 -21.69
N MET A 170 39.52 10.38 -21.94
CA MET A 170 38.40 11.04 -21.25
C MET A 170 37.08 10.29 -21.49
N LEU A 171 36.76 9.94 -22.75
CA LEU A 171 35.55 9.17 -23.07
C LEU A 171 35.54 7.79 -22.41
N GLN A 172 36.67 7.08 -22.42
CA GLN A 172 36.79 5.78 -21.75
C GLN A 172 36.59 5.89 -20.24
N SER A 173 37.13 6.95 -19.62
CA SER A 173 36.96 7.19 -18.19
C SER A 173 35.49 7.46 -17.81
N GLU A 174 34.72 8.08 -18.70
CA GLU A 174 33.28 8.34 -18.48
C GLU A 174 32.46 7.04 -18.57
N GLU A 175 32.74 6.19 -19.56
CA GLU A 175 32.10 4.88 -19.71
C GLU A 175 32.41 3.95 -18.53
N GLU A 176 33.69 3.88 -18.13
CA GLU A 176 34.12 3.04 -17.01
C GLU A 176 33.62 3.55 -15.66
N TYR A 177 33.48 4.87 -15.46
CA TYR A 177 32.84 5.43 -14.27
C TYR A 177 31.34 5.06 -14.20
N SER A 178 30.64 5.08 -15.33
CA SER A 178 29.25 4.62 -15.39
C SER A 178 29.14 3.15 -14.97
N GLU A 179 29.97 2.27 -15.53
CA GLU A 179 29.94 0.84 -15.24
C GLU A 179 30.36 0.52 -13.80
N GLN A 180 31.39 1.17 -13.26
CA GLN A 180 31.91 0.87 -11.91
C GLN A 180 31.11 1.52 -10.78
N VAL A 181 30.45 2.65 -11.03
CA VAL A 181 29.77 3.43 -9.98
C VAL A 181 28.26 3.42 -10.16
N VAL A 182 27.76 3.75 -11.35
CA VAL A 182 26.33 3.97 -11.58
C VAL A 182 25.58 2.64 -11.62
N ASP A 183 26.08 1.66 -12.36
CA ASP A 183 25.42 0.35 -12.51
C ASP A 183 25.31 -0.44 -11.19
N PRO A 184 26.38 -0.66 -10.42
CA PRO A 184 26.27 -1.37 -9.14
C PRO A 184 25.50 -0.57 -8.09
N LEU A 185 25.50 0.77 -8.17
CA LEU A 185 24.65 1.59 -7.29
C LEU A 185 23.17 1.39 -7.64
N ASN A 186 22.81 1.40 -8.93
CA ASN A 186 21.45 1.11 -9.37
C ASN A 186 21.01 -0.30 -8.97
N GLU A 187 21.86 -1.32 -9.13
CA GLU A 187 21.55 -2.69 -8.72
C GLU A 187 21.30 -2.77 -7.21
N LYS A 188 22.15 -2.13 -6.39
CA LYS A 188 21.96 -2.06 -4.93
C LYS A 188 20.68 -1.35 -4.54
N VAL A 189 20.39 -0.19 -5.15
CA VAL A 189 19.16 0.58 -4.88
C VAL A 189 17.92 -0.25 -5.25
N LEU A 190 17.92 -0.91 -6.42
CA LEU A 190 16.82 -1.76 -6.84
C LEU A 190 16.63 -2.97 -5.92
N ALA A 191 17.73 -3.60 -5.48
CA ALA A 191 17.68 -4.72 -4.53
C ALA A 191 17.10 -4.28 -3.16
N GLU A 192 17.47 -3.10 -2.67
CA GLU A 192 16.97 -2.55 -1.41
C GLU A 192 15.48 -2.18 -1.51
N LEU A 193 15.05 -1.55 -2.61
CA LEU A 193 13.64 -1.29 -2.88
C LEU A 193 12.84 -2.59 -2.99
N ALA A 194 13.38 -3.62 -3.67
CA ALA A 194 12.74 -4.93 -3.77
C ALA A 194 12.57 -5.58 -2.40
N PHE A 195 13.60 -5.51 -1.54
CA PHE A 195 13.55 -6.03 -0.17
C PHE A 195 12.47 -5.33 0.67
N LEU A 196 12.43 -3.99 0.66
CA LEU A 196 11.42 -3.21 1.38
C LEU A 196 9.99 -3.53 0.88
N SER A 197 9.82 -3.69 -0.44
CA SER A 197 8.53 -4.09 -1.01
C SER A 197 8.10 -5.48 -0.52
N SER A 198 9.02 -6.43 -0.48
CA SER A 198 8.76 -7.81 -0.04
C SER A 198 8.35 -7.86 1.43
N VAL A 199 9.08 -7.16 2.31
CA VAL A 199 8.74 -7.06 3.74
C VAL A 199 7.34 -6.48 3.92
N THR A 200 7.00 -5.43 3.18
CA THR A 200 5.68 -4.80 3.24
C THR A 200 4.58 -5.74 2.75
N THR A 201 4.80 -6.47 1.65
CA THR A 201 3.86 -7.47 1.14
C THR A 201 3.61 -8.58 2.17
N TRP A 202 4.66 -9.12 2.78
CA TRP A 202 4.53 -10.14 3.82
C TRP A 202 3.81 -9.64 5.07
N ALA A 203 4.06 -8.40 5.48
CA ALA A 203 3.34 -7.77 6.59
C ALA A 203 1.83 -7.66 6.28
N VAL A 204 1.47 -7.23 5.07
CA VAL A 204 0.06 -7.17 4.63
C VAL A 204 -0.58 -8.55 4.58
N VAL A 205 0.10 -9.56 4.03
CA VAL A 205 -0.38 -10.94 3.98
C VAL A 205 -0.65 -11.48 5.39
N LEU A 206 0.27 -11.25 6.34
CA LEU A 206 0.10 -11.65 7.73
C LEU A 206 -1.09 -10.95 8.40
N LEU A 207 -1.28 -9.65 8.14
CA LEU A 207 -2.44 -8.91 8.66
C LEU A 207 -3.77 -9.42 8.09
N VAL A 208 -3.81 -9.78 6.80
CA VAL A 208 -5.00 -10.38 6.18
C VAL A 208 -5.29 -11.75 6.80
N ILE A 209 -4.29 -12.60 6.95
CA ILE A 209 -4.44 -13.92 7.59
C ILE A 209 -4.91 -13.76 9.04
N ALA A 210 -4.30 -12.87 9.81
CA ALA A 210 -4.70 -12.60 11.20
C ALA A 210 -6.15 -12.12 11.27
N SER A 211 -6.57 -11.22 10.38
CA SER A 211 -7.95 -10.73 10.30
C SER A 211 -8.94 -11.85 9.96
N LEU A 212 -8.60 -12.74 9.03
CA LEU A 212 -9.41 -13.91 8.69
C LEU A 212 -9.53 -14.89 9.85
N VAL A 213 -8.43 -15.16 10.56
CA VAL A 213 -8.42 -16.04 11.74
C VAL A 213 -9.27 -15.46 12.86
N ILE A 214 -9.13 -14.16 13.16
CA ILE A 214 -9.94 -13.46 14.16
C ILE A 214 -11.42 -13.50 13.76
N GLY A 215 -11.74 -13.15 12.51
CA GLY A 215 -13.10 -13.19 11.99
C GLY A 215 -13.73 -14.58 12.08
N TRP A 216 -12.96 -15.63 11.76
CA TRP A 216 -13.39 -17.01 11.90
C TRP A 216 -13.65 -17.40 13.37
N LEU A 217 -12.74 -17.06 14.29
CA LEU A 217 -12.88 -17.34 15.72
C LEU A 217 -14.11 -16.66 16.33
N VAL A 218 -14.32 -15.38 16.02
CA VAL A 218 -15.47 -14.61 16.50
C VAL A 218 -16.77 -15.20 15.95
N SER A 219 -16.82 -15.45 14.63
CA SER A 219 -18.00 -16.05 13.99
C SER A 219 -18.34 -17.41 14.60
N HIS A 220 -17.33 -18.26 14.83
CA HIS A 220 -17.54 -19.59 15.39
C HIS A 220 -18.10 -19.54 16.82
N LYS A 221 -17.55 -18.68 17.68
CA LYS A 221 -18.05 -18.52 19.06
C LYS A 221 -19.47 -17.98 19.09
N PHE A 222 -19.77 -16.97 18.28
CA PHE A 222 -21.08 -16.34 18.23
C PHE A 222 -22.17 -17.30 17.74
N LEU A 223 -21.90 -18.03 16.64
CA LEU A 223 -22.82 -19.02 16.07
C LEU A 223 -23.05 -20.22 17.01
N ALA A 224 -22.03 -20.68 17.73
CA ALA A 224 -22.16 -21.80 18.66
C ALA A 224 -23.16 -21.51 19.79
N GLY A 225 -23.07 -20.31 20.38
CA GLY A 225 -23.98 -19.89 21.45
C GLY A 225 -25.43 -19.76 21.00
N LEU A 226 -25.67 -19.11 19.84
CA LEU A 226 -27.01 -19.00 19.27
C LEU A 226 -27.61 -20.37 18.91
N LYS A 227 -26.79 -21.28 18.37
CA LYS A 227 -27.23 -22.64 18.04
C LYS A 227 -27.66 -23.40 19.30
N SER A 228 -26.93 -23.24 20.41
CA SER A 228 -27.28 -23.89 21.68
C SER A 228 -28.63 -23.41 22.21
N VAL A 229 -28.89 -22.09 22.20
CA VAL A 229 -30.19 -21.53 22.59
C VAL A 229 -31.30 -22.03 21.67
N ASN A 230 -31.08 -22.04 20.36
CA ASN A 230 -32.05 -22.52 19.38
C ASN A 230 -32.42 -24.00 19.60
N THR A 231 -31.44 -24.88 19.83
CA THR A 231 -31.67 -26.30 20.09
C THR A 231 -32.49 -26.53 21.37
N MET A 232 -32.26 -25.74 22.42
CA MET A 232 -33.04 -25.85 23.65
C MET A 232 -34.47 -25.33 23.50
N LEU A 233 -34.66 -24.25 22.73
CA LEU A 233 -35.99 -23.77 22.36
C LEU A 233 -36.76 -24.80 21.53
N GLU A 234 -36.08 -25.47 20.60
CA GLU A 234 -36.65 -26.54 19.80
C GLU A 234 -37.07 -27.74 20.66
N ASP A 235 -36.25 -28.14 21.65
CA ASP A 235 -36.58 -29.20 22.62
C ASP A 235 -37.79 -28.83 23.50
N ILE A 236 -37.95 -27.55 23.87
CA ILE A 236 -39.13 -27.07 24.62
C ILE A 236 -40.38 -27.03 23.72
N ALA A 237 -40.25 -26.61 22.47
CA ALA A 237 -41.37 -26.39 21.58
C ALA A 237 -41.90 -27.67 20.90
N GLN A 238 -41.00 -28.60 20.55
CA GLN A 238 -41.32 -29.80 19.77
C GLN A 238 -41.01 -31.11 20.52
N GLY A 239 -40.12 -31.06 21.52
CA GLY A 239 -39.73 -32.21 22.31
C GLY A 239 -40.68 -32.50 23.48
N GLU A 240 -40.15 -33.16 24.50
CA GLU A 240 -40.91 -33.52 25.71
C GLU A 240 -41.10 -32.34 26.68
N GLY A 241 -40.56 -31.16 26.36
CA GLY A 241 -40.71 -29.98 27.20
C GLY A 241 -39.96 -30.07 28.53
N ASP A 242 -38.81 -30.74 28.57
CA ASP A 242 -38.02 -30.92 29.80
C ASP A 242 -37.44 -29.59 30.33
N LEU A 243 -38.20 -28.95 31.22
CA LEU A 243 -37.83 -27.70 31.90
C LEU A 243 -36.74 -27.88 32.97
N THR A 244 -36.16 -29.07 33.14
CA THR A 244 -35.05 -29.31 34.09
C THR A 244 -33.69 -29.00 33.47
N LYS A 245 -33.55 -29.08 32.15
CA LYS A 245 -32.32 -28.73 31.44
C LYS A 245 -31.99 -27.24 31.56
N ARG A 246 -30.70 -26.93 31.53
CA ARG A 246 -30.16 -25.56 31.60
C ARG A 246 -29.13 -25.36 30.51
N LEU A 247 -29.12 -24.17 29.92
CA LEU A 247 -28.06 -23.77 28.99
C LEU A 247 -26.82 -23.36 29.80
N ASN A 248 -25.68 -23.97 29.50
CA ASN A 248 -24.40 -23.63 30.08
C ASN A 248 -23.54 -22.92 29.03
N TYR A 249 -23.22 -21.66 29.29
CA TYR A 249 -22.36 -20.84 28.45
C TYR A 249 -21.54 -19.90 29.35
N ASP A 250 -20.23 -20.10 29.38
CA ASP A 250 -19.30 -19.37 30.27
C ASP A 250 -18.78 -18.05 29.66
N GLY A 251 -19.32 -17.64 28.51
CA GLY A 251 -18.95 -16.37 27.89
C GLY A 251 -19.57 -15.18 28.64
N HIS A 252 -18.78 -14.12 28.79
CA HIS A 252 -19.17 -12.88 29.47
C HIS A 252 -19.71 -11.82 28.49
N ASP A 253 -20.22 -12.27 27.34
CA ASP A 253 -20.75 -11.43 26.25
C ASP A 253 -22.29 -11.39 26.28
N GLU A 254 -22.89 -10.79 25.25
CA GLU A 254 -24.33 -10.69 25.08
C GLU A 254 -25.02 -12.06 25.02
N ILE A 255 -24.32 -13.10 24.53
CA ILE A 255 -24.83 -14.46 24.47
C ILE A 255 -24.92 -15.05 25.88
N GLY A 256 -23.94 -14.79 26.75
CA GLY A 256 -24.01 -15.19 28.17
C GLY A 256 -25.18 -14.54 28.90
N THR A 257 -25.45 -13.27 28.61
CA THR A 257 -26.61 -12.57 29.15
C THR A 257 -27.93 -13.17 28.65
N LEU A 258 -28.01 -13.52 27.36
CA LEU A 258 -29.16 -14.21 26.77
C LEU A 258 -29.40 -15.58 27.43
N VAL A 259 -28.36 -16.39 27.58
CA VAL A 259 -28.41 -17.71 28.23
C VAL A 259 -28.89 -17.60 29.68
N LYS A 260 -28.37 -16.62 30.43
CA LYS A 260 -28.81 -16.36 31.82
C LYS A 260 -30.29 -15.99 31.89
N ASN A 261 -30.73 -15.05 31.06
CA ASN A 261 -32.14 -14.62 31.04
C ASN A 261 -33.08 -15.76 30.61
N PHE A 262 -32.64 -16.59 29.66
CA PHE A 262 -33.38 -17.77 29.24
C PHE A 262 -33.54 -18.78 30.38
N ASN A 263 -32.46 -19.09 31.11
CA ASN A 263 -32.54 -20.00 32.26
C ASN A 263 -33.49 -19.48 33.35
N ILE A 264 -33.48 -18.16 33.63
CA ILE A 264 -34.43 -17.53 34.56
C ILE A 264 -35.87 -17.67 34.07
N PHE A 265 -36.12 -17.47 32.77
CA PHE A 265 -37.43 -17.64 32.17
C PHE A 265 -37.94 -19.09 32.35
N VAL A 266 -37.12 -20.08 32.00
CA VAL A 266 -37.46 -21.52 32.16
C VAL A 266 -37.74 -21.87 33.63
N GLU A 267 -36.96 -21.33 34.57
CA GLU A 267 -37.18 -21.53 36.00
C GLU A 267 -38.52 -20.98 36.47
N LYS A 268 -38.93 -19.79 36.00
CA LYS A 268 -40.24 -19.23 36.31
C LYS A 268 -41.38 -20.09 35.76
N ILE A 269 -41.26 -20.58 34.53
CA ILE A 269 -42.27 -21.49 33.95
C ILE A 269 -42.37 -22.77 34.77
N ARG A 270 -41.23 -23.38 35.15
CA ARG A 270 -41.21 -24.56 36.01
C ARG A 270 -41.94 -24.32 37.34
N ASN A 271 -41.69 -23.19 37.99
CA ASN A 271 -42.34 -22.86 39.26
C ASN A 271 -43.86 -22.69 39.11
N ILE A 272 -44.32 -22.07 38.02
CA ILE A 272 -45.76 -21.96 37.72
C ILE A 272 -46.38 -23.35 37.54
N ILE A 273 -45.73 -24.26 36.81
CA ILE A 273 -46.23 -25.63 36.63
C ILE A 273 -46.32 -26.39 37.96
N VAL A 274 -45.33 -26.23 38.85
CA VAL A 274 -45.34 -26.82 40.19
C VAL A 274 -46.50 -26.28 41.03
N GLU A 275 -46.72 -24.97 41.01
CA GLU A 275 -47.82 -24.33 41.74
C GLU A 275 -49.19 -24.79 41.23
N VAL A 276 -49.38 -24.84 39.90
CA VAL A 276 -50.62 -25.35 39.28
C VAL A 276 -50.87 -26.80 39.64
N SER A 277 -49.83 -27.65 39.65
CA SER A 277 -49.94 -29.04 40.08
C SER A 277 -50.35 -29.15 41.56
N GLY A 278 -49.77 -28.31 42.43
CA GLY A 278 -50.14 -28.26 43.84
C GLY A 278 -51.59 -27.81 44.06
N ASN A 279 -52.03 -26.76 43.36
CA ASN A 279 -53.40 -26.27 43.42
C ASN A 279 -54.40 -27.31 42.92
N THR A 280 -54.03 -28.08 41.88
CA THR A 280 -54.85 -29.17 41.36
C THR A 280 -54.99 -30.31 42.38
N ALA A 281 -53.91 -30.67 43.09
CA ALA A 281 -53.96 -31.67 44.16
C ALA A 281 -54.87 -31.23 45.32
N THR A 282 -54.79 -29.96 45.72
CA THR A 282 -55.71 -29.38 46.73
C THR A 282 -57.16 -29.42 46.24
N LEU A 283 -57.42 -29.07 44.98
CA LEU A 283 -58.75 -29.13 44.38
C LEU A 283 -59.32 -30.56 44.38
N VAL A 284 -58.50 -31.57 44.07
CA VAL A 284 -58.89 -32.98 44.15
C VAL A 284 -59.27 -33.34 45.59
N ALA A 285 -58.44 -33.02 46.57
CA ALA A 285 -58.72 -33.31 47.99
C ALA A 285 -60.02 -32.63 48.48
N SER A 286 -60.24 -31.35 48.15
CA SER A 286 -61.48 -30.66 48.48
C SER A 286 -62.71 -31.26 47.78
N SER A 287 -62.55 -31.77 46.56
CA SER A 287 -63.64 -32.46 45.84
C SER A 287 -64.00 -33.80 46.48
N GLU A 288 -63.00 -34.53 46.99
CA GLU A 288 -63.21 -35.75 47.77
C GLU A 288 -63.91 -35.47 49.10
N GLU A 289 -63.51 -34.41 49.81
CA GLU A 289 -64.14 -33.96 51.05
C GLU A 289 -65.60 -33.54 50.82
N LEU A 290 -65.88 -32.74 49.78
CA LEU A 290 -67.25 -32.37 49.40
C LEU A 290 -68.11 -33.60 49.07
N THR A 291 -67.52 -34.62 48.45
CA THR A 291 -68.20 -35.88 48.18
C THR A 291 -68.55 -36.62 49.47
N ALA A 292 -67.65 -36.63 50.46
CA ALA A 292 -67.89 -37.22 51.76
C ALA A 292 -69.00 -36.48 52.53
N ILE A 293 -68.94 -35.14 52.58
CA ILE A 293 -69.98 -34.30 53.21
C ILE A 293 -71.34 -34.52 52.55
N SER A 294 -71.36 -34.61 51.21
CA SER A 294 -72.60 -34.87 50.47
C SER A 294 -73.21 -36.22 50.83
N ARG A 295 -72.40 -37.27 51.05
CA ARG A 295 -72.87 -38.59 51.51
C ARG A 295 -73.42 -38.54 52.94
N GLU A 296 -72.75 -37.81 53.83
CA GLU A 296 -73.23 -37.61 55.20
C GLU A 296 -74.56 -36.84 55.22
N MET A 297 -74.70 -35.81 54.38
CA MET A 297 -75.94 -35.06 54.22
C MET A 297 -77.10 -35.96 53.78
N VAL A 298 -76.88 -36.87 52.82
CA VAL A 298 -77.91 -37.85 52.41
C VAL A 298 -78.33 -38.72 53.59
N SER A 299 -77.39 -39.24 54.37
CA SER A 299 -77.71 -40.05 55.56
C SER A 299 -78.47 -39.26 56.63
N ASN A 300 -78.10 -38.00 56.86
CA ASN A 300 -78.80 -37.12 57.81
C ASN A 300 -80.23 -36.79 57.34
N LEU A 301 -80.42 -36.60 56.03
CA LEU A 301 -81.76 -36.39 55.44
C LEU A 301 -82.64 -37.62 55.61
N GLU A 302 -82.10 -38.84 55.39
CA GLU A 302 -82.83 -40.09 55.64
C GLU A 302 -83.29 -40.19 57.10
N ALA A 303 -82.41 -39.91 58.06
CA ALA A 303 -82.75 -39.89 59.49
C ALA A 303 -83.80 -38.82 59.84
N MET A 304 -83.69 -37.62 59.26
CA MET A 304 -84.67 -36.55 59.43
C MET A 304 -86.04 -36.93 58.87
N THR A 305 -86.09 -37.61 57.72
CA THR A 305 -87.33 -38.14 57.15
C THR A 305 -87.97 -39.17 58.09
N GLU A 306 -87.20 -40.09 58.67
CA GLU A 306 -87.69 -41.06 59.65
C GLU A 306 -88.24 -40.38 60.92
N GLN A 307 -87.53 -39.37 61.44
CA GLN A 307 -87.98 -38.60 62.59
C GLN A 307 -89.27 -37.81 62.28
N SER A 308 -89.38 -37.25 61.08
CA SER A 308 -90.59 -36.56 60.61
C SER A 308 -91.78 -37.53 60.49
N HIS A 309 -91.56 -38.76 60.01
CA HIS A 309 -92.61 -39.80 59.99
C HIS A 309 -93.06 -40.15 61.41
N SER A 310 -92.12 -40.30 62.35
CA SER A 310 -92.42 -40.57 63.75
C SER A 310 -93.21 -39.43 64.41
N ALA A 311 -92.84 -38.17 64.15
CA ALA A 311 -93.56 -37.01 64.64
C ALA A 311 -94.97 -36.89 64.05
N ALA A 312 -95.14 -37.20 62.77
CA ALA A 312 -96.46 -37.26 62.13
C ALA A 312 -97.34 -38.34 62.78
N ALA A 313 -96.79 -39.53 63.04
CA ALA A 313 -97.50 -40.60 63.73
C ALA A 313 -97.91 -40.19 65.16
N GLY A 314 -97.00 -39.58 65.93
CA GLY A 314 -97.32 -39.07 67.27
C GLY A 314 -98.38 -37.96 67.25
N THR A 315 -98.39 -37.12 66.22
CA THR A 315 -99.42 -36.08 66.05
C THR A 315 -100.79 -36.70 65.74
N GLU A 316 -100.85 -37.76 64.93
CA GLU A 316 -102.10 -38.49 64.66
C GLU A 316 -102.63 -39.20 65.91
N GLU A 317 -101.74 -39.79 66.71
CA GLU A 317 -102.08 -40.39 68.00
C GLU A 317 -102.63 -39.32 68.98
N LEU A 318 -101.96 -38.17 69.08
CA LEU A 318 -102.45 -37.03 69.87
C LEU A 318 -103.82 -36.53 69.39
N SER A 319 -104.03 -36.42 68.08
CA SER A 319 -105.32 -36.04 67.50
C SER A 319 -106.43 -37.03 67.89
N THR A 320 -106.13 -38.33 67.85
CA THR A 320 -107.05 -39.40 68.29
C THR A 320 -107.35 -39.30 69.78
N ASN A 321 -106.33 -39.06 70.62
CA ASN A 321 -106.51 -38.84 72.05
C ASN A 321 -107.37 -37.60 72.34
N ILE A 322 -107.14 -36.49 71.65
CA ILE A 322 -107.96 -35.28 71.79
C ILE A 322 -109.41 -35.56 71.41
N ARG A 323 -109.68 -36.28 70.31
CA ARG A 323 -111.05 -36.69 69.95
C ARG A 323 -111.71 -37.52 71.05
N SER A 324 -110.96 -38.44 71.66
CA SER A 324 -111.43 -39.26 72.79
C SER A 324 -111.73 -38.42 74.04
N VAL A 325 -110.87 -37.45 74.35
CA VAL A 325 -111.06 -36.50 75.45
C VAL A 325 -112.28 -35.61 75.20
N SER A 326 -112.45 -35.07 73.99
CA SER A 326 -113.62 -34.29 73.60
C SER A 326 -114.92 -35.09 73.74
N ALA A 327 -114.94 -36.34 73.26
CA ALA A 327 -116.09 -37.23 73.45
C ALA A 327 -116.39 -37.49 74.94
N SER A 328 -115.35 -37.65 75.76
CA SER A 328 -115.51 -37.79 77.22
C SER A 328 -116.07 -36.52 77.87
N PHE A 329 -115.67 -35.34 77.40
CA PHE A 329 -116.22 -34.06 77.84
C PHE A 329 -117.68 -33.88 77.42
N GLU A 330 -118.05 -34.23 76.19
CA GLU A 330 -119.45 -34.22 75.72
C GLU A 330 -120.33 -35.13 76.57
N GLN A 331 -119.86 -36.36 76.83
CA GLN A 331 -120.56 -37.31 77.70
C GLN A 331 -120.71 -36.75 79.13
N THR A 332 -119.66 -36.12 79.67
CA THR A 332 -119.70 -35.49 80.99
C THR A 332 -120.68 -34.32 81.02
N SER A 333 -120.68 -33.47 80.00
CA SER A 333 -121.62 -32.35 79.86
C SER A 333 -123.07 -32.85 79.76
N SER A 334 -123.32 -33.92 79.02
CA SER A 334 -124.64 -34.56 78.94
C SER A 334 -125.08 -35.10 80.30
N ASN A 335 -124.21 -35.80 81.00
CA ASN A 335 -124.48 -36.28 82.37
C ASN A 335 -124.78 -35.13 83.34
N MET A 336 -124.07 -34.01 83.22
CA MET A 336 -124.27 -32.83 84.05
C MET A 336 -125.61 -32.14 83.75
N SER A 337 -126.00 -32.09 82.48
CA SER A 337 -127.33 -31.62 82.06
C SER A 337 -128.45 -32.52 82.64
N ASN A 338 -128.30 -33.85 82.55
CA ASN A 338 -129.23 -34.80 83.16
C ASN A 338 -129.27 -34.68 84.69
N LEU A 339 -128.14 -34.38 85.33
CA LEU A 339 -128.07 -34.13 86.77
C LEU A 339 -128.75 -32.82 87.16
N ALA A 340 -128.59 -31.76 86.36
CA ALA A 340 -129.25 -30.49 86.57
C ALA A 340 -130.78 -30.64 86.44
N SER A 341 -131.27 -31.33 85.40
CA SER A 341 -132.70 -31.61 85.24
C SER A 341 -133.26 -32.49 86.37
N SER A 342 -132.49 -33.49 86.82
CA SER A 342 -132.86 -34.30 87.99
C SER A 342 -132.90 -33.46 89.27
N SER A 343 -131.96 -32.53 89.43
CA SER A 343 -131.91 -31.62 90.58
C SER A 343 -133.07 -30.61 90.58
N GLU A 344 -133.47 -30.10 89.41
CA GLU A 344 -134.69 -29.29 89.26
C GLU A 344 -135.95 -30.10 89.61
N ALA A 345 -136.05 -31.34 89.16
CA ALA A 345 -137.15 -32.22 89.51
C ALA A 345 -137.23 -32.47 91.03
N VAL A 346 -136.08 -32.72 91.68
CA VAL A 346 -135.98 -32.86 93.14
C VAL A 346 -136.38 -31.55 93.85
N ALA A 347 -135.92 -30.40 93.37
CA ALA A 347 -136.27 -29.10 93.94
C ALA A 347 -137.78 -28.80 93.79
N SER A 348 -138.37 -29.15 92.65
CA SER A 348 -139.82 -29.03 92.43
C SER A 348 -140.61 -29.93 93.38
N ALA A 349 -140.20 -31.19 93.54
CA ALA A 349 -140.83 -32.12 94.48
C ALA A 349 -140.70 -31.64 95.94
N ALA A 350 -139.53 -31.10 96.33
CA ALA A 350 -139.32 -30.52 97.65
C ALA A 350 -140.26 -29.31 97.90
N LYS A 351 -140.49 -28.46 96.90
CA LYS A 351 -141.41 -27.32 96.98
C LYS A 351 -142.87 -27.75 97.09
N GLU A 352 -143.24 -28.86 96.44
CA GLU A 352 -144.58 -29.45 96.53
C GLU A 352 -144.85 -30.05 97.92
N ILE A 353 -143.83 -30.65 98.54
CA ILE A 353 -143.88 -31.12 99.94
C ILE A 353 -144.07 -29.95 100.92
N ASP A 354 -143.35 -28.85 100.73
CA ASP A 354 -143.43 -27.64 101.59
C ASP A 354 -144.81 -26.97 101.56
N GLN A 355 -145.58 -27.10 100.47
CA GLN A 355 -146.95 -26.57 100.38
C GLN A 355 -148.02 -27.46 101.05
N LEU A 356 -147.68 -28.70 101.43
CA LEU A 356 -148.60 -29.67 102.03
C LEU A 356 -148.48 -29.79 103.56
N THR A 357 -147.57 -29.04 104.18
CA THR A 357 -147.33 -28.95 105.63
C THR A 357 -147.61 -27.55 106.14
#